data_AF-A0A7G1IJE6-F1
#
_entry.id   AF-A0A7G1IJE6-F1
#
_cell.length_a   1.000
_cell.length_b   1.000
_cell.length_c   1.000
_cell.angle_alpha   90.00
_cell.angle_beta   90.00
_cell.angle_gamma   90.00
#
_symmetry.space_group_name_H-M   'P 1'
#
loop_
_entity.id
_entity.type
_entity.pdbx_description
1 polymer ?
#
loop_
_entity_poly.entity_id
_entity_poly.type
_entity_poly.pdbx_seq_one_letter_code
_entity_poly.pdbx_strand_id
1 'polypeptide(L)'
;MPDTHVVTNQVPPLENHNSATSPMLVEALIREGGQWGLDEVNELGAISGGHEAQRWGELADRNRPVLHTHDRVGHRIDEVEYDPAYHELMRTAIAHGLHAAPWADDRPGAHVVRAAKASVWTPSPATSVRSR
;
A
#
# COMPACT_ATOMS: atom_id res chain seq x y z
N MET A 1 -33.89 14.47 -18.53
CA MET A 1 -33.74 13.68 -19.78
C MET A 1 -34.04 12.23 -19.43
N PRO A 2 -34.81 11.50 -20.23
CA PRO A 2 -34.95 10.06 -20.00
C PRO A 2 -33.62 9.34 -20.25
N ASP A 3 -33.38 8.23 -19.55
CA ASP A 3 -32.18 7.40 -19.75
C ASP A 3 -32.12 6.91 -21.21
N THR A 4 -30.93 6.96 -21.81
CA THR A 4 -30.73 6.57 -23.22
C THR A 4 -30.44 5.08 -23.40
N HIS A 5 -29.99 4.41 -22.34
CA HIS A 5 -29.66 2.98 -22.32
C HIS A 5 -29.52 2.45 -20.89
N VAL A 6 -29.44 1.12 -20.75
CA VAL A 6 -29.09 0.45 -19.50
C VAL A 6 -27.64 0.00 -19.57
N VAL A 7 -26.85 0.34 -18.55
CA VAL A 7 -25.46 -0.12 -18.43
C VAL A 7 -25.46 -1.56 -17.92
N THR A 8 -24.93 -2.48 -18.72
CA THR A 8 -24.80 -3.90 -18.38
C THR A 8 -23.34 -4.35 -18.50
N ASN A 9 -23.02 -5.57 -18.05
CA ASN A 9 -21.68 -6.16 -18.13
C ASN A 9 -20.56 -5.32 -17.46
N GLN A 10 -20.86 -4.69 -16.31
CA GLN A 10 -19.84 -4.03 -15.51
C GLN A 10 -19.24 -5.01 -14.51
N VAL A 11 -17.92 -5.08 -14.44
CA VAL A 11 -17.21 -5.83 -13.41
C VAL A 11 -17.32 -5.07 -12.08
N PRO A 12 -17.67 -5.73 -10.97
CA PRO A 12 -17.65 -5.10 -9.66
C PRO A 12 -16.20 -4.70 -9.29
N PRO A 13 -16.00 -3.59 -8.58
CA PRO A 13 -14.69 -3.22 -8.06
C PRO A 13 -14.05 -4.34 -7.23
N LEU A 14 -12.73 -4.52 -7.36
CA LEU A 14 -11.97 -5.45 -6.53
C LEU A 14 -11.63 -4.80 -5.19
N GLU A 15 -12.58 -4.87 -4.25
CA GLU A 15 -12.46 -4.32 -2.90
C GLU A 15 -12.34 -5.43 -1.85
N ASN A 16 -11.67 -5.13 -0.72
CA ASN A 16 -11.53 -6.05 0.41
C ASN A 16 -10.89 -7.40 0.04
N HIS A 17 -10.07 -7.42 -1.01
CA HIS A 17 -9.30 -8.57 -1.42
C HIS A 17 -7.95 -8.59 -0.70
N ASN A 18 -7.72 -9.61 0.13
CA ASN A 18 -6.44 -9.81 0.81
C ASN A 18 -5.48 -10.61 -0.08
N SER A 19 -4.51 -9.94 -0.70
CA SER A 19 -3.50 -10.60 -1.55
C SER A 19 -2.59 -11.58 -0.77
N ALA A 20 -2.51 -11.43 0.56
CA ALA A 20 -1.74 -12.33 1.41
C ALA A 20 -2.30 -13.75 1.50
N THR A 21 -3.57 -13.95 1.17
CA THR A 21 -4.20 -15.29 1.17
C THR A 21 -3.88 -16.10 -0.08
N SER A 22 -3.06 -15.58 -1.00
CA SER A 22 -2.61 -16.31 -2.18
C SER A 22 -1.87 -17.60 -1.77
N PRO A 23 -2.31 -18.79 -2.24
CA PRO A 23 -1.64 -20.05 -1.91
C PRO A 23 -0.16 -20.04 -2.28
N MET A 24 0.19 -19.41 -3.41
CA MET A 24 1.59 -19.29 -3.85
C MET A 24 2.44 -18.49 -2.87
N LEU A 25 1.89 -17.41 -2.28
CA LEU A 25 2.62 -16.60 -1.31
C LEU A 25 2.79 -17.36 0.00
N VAL A 26 1.72 -18.02 0.47
CA VAL A 26 1.74 -18.84 1.70
C VAL A 26 2.76 -19.97 1.58
N GLU A 27 2.73 -20.72 0.48
CA GLU A 27 3.68 -21.80 0.21
C GLU A 27 5.12 -21.29 0.15
N ALA A 28 5.37 -20.18 -0.55
CA ALA A 28 6.70 -19.58 -0.62
C ALA A 28 7.19 -19.13 0.76
N LEU A 29 6.33 -18.51 1.57
CA LEU A 29 6.69 -18.04 2.90
C LEU A 29 7.08 -19.20 3.81
N ILE A 30 6.35 -20.32 3.75
CA ILE A 30 6.66 -21.53 4.51
C ILE A 30 7.96 -22.17 4.01
N ARG A 31 8.09 -22.37 2.68
CA ARG A 31 9.24 -23.02 2.06
C ARG A 31 10.56 -22.32 2.37
N GLU A 32 10.55 -20.98 2.39
CA GLU A 32 11.73 -20.17 2.63
C GLU A 32 11.96 -19.84 4.13
N GLY A 33 11.26 -20.52 5.05
CA GLY A 33 11.47 -20.43 6.49
C GLY A 33 10.85 -19.20 7.19
N GLY A 34 9.96 -18.47 6.50
CA GLY A 34 9.25 -17.30 7.03
C GLY A 34 7.88 -17.61 7.65
N GLN A 35 7.53 -18.88 7.86
CA GLN A 35 6.21 -19.33 8.35
C GLN A 35 5.71 -18.62 9.61
N TRP A 36 6.61 -18.17 10.48
CA TRP A 36 6.26 -17.44 11.70
C TRP A 36 5.62 -16.07 11.41
N GLY A 37 5.83 -15.52 10.21
CA GLY A 37 5.28 -14.23 9.79
C GLY A 37 3.96 -14.33 9.03
N LEU A 38 3.34 -15.52 8.95
CA LEU A 38 2.08 -15.73 8.21
C LEU A 38 0.98 -14.77 8.67
N ASP A 39 0.75 -14.67 9.98
CA ASP A 39 -0.29 -13.82 10.54
C ASP A 39 0.02 -12.33 10.29
N GLU A 40 1.29 -11.92 10.43
CA GLU A 40 1.72 -10.54 10.20
C GLU A 40 1.56 -10.12 8.72
N VAL A 41 1.82 -11.04 7.78
CA VAL A 41 1.63 -10.81 6.34
C VAL A 41 0.13 -10.79 6.01
N ASN A 42 -0.67 -11.67 6.64
CA ASN A 42 -2.12 -11.72 6.44
C ASN A 42 -2.80 -10.42 6.89
N GLU A 43 -2.45 -9.94 8.09
CA GLU A 43 -2.95 -8.69 8.65
C GLU A 43 -2.64 -7.50 7.72
N LEU A 44 -1.38 -7.36 7.31
CA LEU A 44 -0.98 -6.27 6.42
C LEU A 44 -1.66 -6.34 5.05
N GLY A 45 -1.84 -7.54 4.50
CA GLY A 45 -2.58 -7.74 3.25
C GLY A 45 -4.06 -7.38 3.38
N ALA A 46 -4.68 -7.65 4.53
CA ALA A 46 -6.06 -7.25 4.80
C ALA A 46 -6.19 -5.72 4.87
N ILE A 47 -5.26 -5.04 5.54
CA ILE A 47 -5.21 -3.58 5.59
C ILE A 47 -5.02 -3.01 4.17
N SER A 48 -4.06 -3.54 3.41
CA SER A 48 -3.78 -3.08 2.05
C SER A 48 -4.97 -3.25 1.09
N GLY A 49 -5.74 -4.32 1.27
CA GLY A 49 -6.93 -4.62 0.47
C GLY A 49 -8.16 -3.81 0.87
N GLY A 50 -8.14 -3.13 2.02
CA GLY A 50 -9.25 -2.35 2.54
C GLY A 50 -9.48 -1.05 1.77
N HIS A 51 -10.74 -0.61 1.74
CA HIS A 51 -11.16 0.63 1.07
C HIS A 51 -10.35 1.86 1.54
N GLU A 52 -10.04 1.95 2.83
CA GLU A 52 -9.29 3.08 3.39
C GLU A 52 -7.86 3.18 2.83
N ALA A 53 -7.10 2.08 2.85
CA ALA A 53 -5.74 2.09 2.32
C ALA A 53 -5.73 2.36 0.80
N GLN A 54 -6.68 1.78 0.05
CA GLN A 54 -6.83 2.08 -1.38
C GLN A 54 -7.13 3.56 -1.63
N ARG A 55 -7.98 4.18 -0.78
CA ARG A 55 -8.27 5.62 -0.83
C ARG A 55 -7.02 6.45 -0.52
N TRP A 56 -6.19 6.04 0.42
CA TRP A 56 -4.92 6.72 0.66
C TRP A 56 -4.01 6.66 -0.56
N GLY A 57 -3.89 5.50 -1.20
CA GLY A 57 -3.14 5.33 -2.44
C GLY A 57 -3.64 6.26 -3.55
N GLU A 58 -4.95 6.31 -3.77
CA GLU A 58 -5.58 7.20 -4.75
C GLU A 58 -5.27 8.68 -4.47
N LEU A 59 -5.41 9.13 -3.22
CA LEU A 59 -5.15 10.52 -2.82
C LEU A 59 -3.67 10.89 -2.95
N ALA A 60 -2.76 10.01 -2.53
CA ALA A 60 -1.32 10.23 -2.65
C ALA A 60 -0.86 10.27 -4.11
N ASP A 61 -1.47 9.49 -5.00
CA ASP A 61 -1.16 9.52 -6.43
C ASP A 61 -1.76 10.74 -7.15
N ARG A 62 -3.00 11.11 -6.80
CA ARG A 62 -3.71 12.26 -7.37
C ARG A 62 -3.04 13.58 -6.95
N ASN A 63 -2.71 13.70 -5.67
CA ASN A 63 -2.14 14.92 -5.09
C ASN A 63 -0.62 14.80 -5.08
N ARG A 64 0.00 15.18 -6.20
CA ARG A 64 1.46 15.12 -6.35
C ARG A 64 2.17 15.99 -5.31
N PRO A 65 3.33 15.57 -4.79
CA PRO A 65 4.10 16.38 -3.85
C PRO A 65 4.50 17.73 -4.43
N VAL A 66 4.48 18.78 -3.61
CA VAL A 66 4.79 20.16 -4.02
C VAL A 66 6.09 20.60 -3.37
N LEU A 67 7.04 21.07 -4.18
CA LEU A 67 8.29 21.64 -3.70
C LEU A 67 8.11 23.12 -3.37
N HIS A 68 8.29 23.47 -2.10
CA HIS A 68 8.39 24.83 -1.60
C HIS A 68 9.87 25.19 -1.44
N THR A 69 10.42 25.92 -2.41
CA THR A 69 11.83 26.36 -2.33
C THR A 69 12.02 27.49 -1.32
N HIS A 70 11.02 28.36 -1.17
CA HIS A 70 11.09 29.53 -0.29
C HIS A 70 9.79 29.69 0.51
N ASP A 71 9.91 30.31 1.69
CA ASP A 71 8.78 30.73 2.50
C ASP A 71 8.09 32.01 1.95
N ARG A 72 7.02 32.45 2.62
CA ARG A 72 6.25 33.64 2.22
C ARG A 72 7.04 34.95 2.23
N VAL A 73 8.15 35.03 2.95
CA VAL A 73 8.99 36.23 3.06
C VAL A 73 10.29 36.14 2.25
N GLY A 74 10.50 35.03 1.51
CA GLY A 74 11.60 34.84 0.58
C GLY A 74 12.83 34.15 1.16
N HIS A 75 12.76 33.55 2.35
CA HIS A 75 13.85 32.70 2.85
C HIS A 75 13.75 31.31 2.23
N ARG A 76 14.90 30.75 1.88
CA ARG A 76 14.99 29.39 1.32
C ARG A 76 14.70 28.34 2.40
N ILE A 77 13.82 27.38 2.09
CA ILE A 77 13.42 26.28 3.00
C ILE A 77 13.60 24.88 2.37
N ASP A 78 13.51 24.75 1.05
CA ASP A 78 13.67 23.50 0.30
C ASP A 78 12.80 22.32 0.84
N GLU A 79 11.55 22.61 1.19
CA GLU A 79 10.61 21.62 1.74
C GLU A 79 9.72 21.00 0.66
N VAL A 80 9.37 19.73 0.82
CA VAL A 80 8.39 19.06 -0.05
C VAL A 80 7.15 18.73 0.77
N GLU A 81 6.02 19.31 0.40
CA GLU A 81 4.71 19.02 1.00
C GLU A 81 4.07 17.82 0.31
N TYR A 82 3.57 16.89 1.12
CA TYR A 82 2.85 15.69 0.68
C TYR A 82 1.40 15.73 1.17
N ASP A 83 0.52 15.04 0.46
CA ASP A 83 -0.84 14.81 0.95
C ASP A 83 -0.83 13.99 2.26
N PRO A 84 -1.71 14.28 3.24
CA PRO A 84 -1.82 13.50 4.48
C PRO A 84 -1.94 11.99 4.26
N ALA A 85 -2.61 11.56 3.18
CA ALA A 85 -2.74 10.15 2.81
C ALA A 85 -1.38 9.45 2.60
N TYR A 86 -0.40 10.16 2.03
CA TYR A 86 0.96 9.64 1.89
C TYR A 86 1.57 9.30 3.26
N HIS A 87 1.33 10.15 4.26
CA HIS A 87 1.85 9.92 5.61
C HIS A 87 1.19 8.73 6.30
N GLU A 88 -0.09 8.47 6.06
CA GLU A 88 -0.76 7.27 6.60
C GLU A 88 -0.25 5.98 5.94
N LEU A 89 0.03 6.01 4.63
CA LEU A 89 0.70 4.90 3.94
C LEU A 89 2.08 4.61 4.55
N MET A 90 2.87 5.66 4.77
CA MET A 90 4.21 5.54 5.38
C MET A 90 4.14 5.08 6.82
N ARG A 91 3.22 5.62 7.62
CA ARG A 91 3.02 5.24 9.03
C ARG A 91 2.72 3.75 9.15
N THR A 92 1.80 3.26 8.32
CA THR A 92 1.43 1.83 8.28
C THR A 92 2.63 0.98 7.88
N ALA A 93 3.31 1.30 6.77
CA ALA A 93 4.48 0.55 6.33
C ALA A 93 5.61 0.50 7.38
N ILE A 94 5.85 1.61 8.07
CA ILE A 94 6.87 1.71 9.13
C ILE A 94 6.45 0.85 10.33
N ALA A 95 5.20 0.96 10.78
CA ALA A 95 4.67 0.19 11.91
C ALA A 95 4.75 -1.33 11.68
N HIS A 96 4.52 -1.79 10.45
CA HIS A 96 4.67 -3.21 10.09
C HIS A 96 6.12 -3.63 9.76
N GLY A 97 7.10 -2.72 9.95
CA GLY A 97 8.52 -3.02 9.88
C GLY A 97 9.10 -3.10 8.46
N LEU A 98 8.39 -2.61 7.43
CA LEU A 98 8.84 -2.73 6.03
C LEU A 98 10.16 -2.01 5.77
N HIS A 99 10.47 -1.00 6.57
CA HIS A 99 11.68 -0.20 6.45
C HIS A 99 12.94 -0.92 6.97
N ALA A 100 12.84 -1.72 8.04
CA ALA A 100 14.05 -2.22 8.72
C ALA A 100 13.89 -3.50 9.56
N ALA A 101 12.72 -4.17 9.59
CA ALA A 101 12.50 -5.32 10.48
C ALA A 101 13.61 -6.40 10.44
N PRO A 102 14.18 -6.79 9.27
CA PRO A 102 15.25 -7.78 9.23
C PRO A 102 16.56 -7.38 9.94
N TRP A 103 16.73 -6.10 10.26
CA TRP A 103 17.90 -5.57 10.97
C TRP A 103 17.67 -5.40 12.47
N ALA A 104 16.43 -5.60 12.94
CA ALA A 104 16.04 -5.51 14.34
C ALA A 104 15.58 -6.85 14.92
N ASP A 105 15.50 -7.89 14.07
CA ASP A 105 14.95 -9.20 14.40
C ASP A 105 15.85 -10.30 13.82
N ASP A 106 16.49 -11.06 14.71
CA ASP A 106 17.44 -12.12 14.37
C ASP A 106 16.75 -13.45 14.00
N ARG A 107 15.40 -13.52 14.01
CA ARG A 107 14.68 -14.73 13.62
C ARG A 107 15.05 -15.14 12.18
N PRO A 108 15.41 -16.42 11.94
CA PRO A 108 15.59 -16.94 10.58
C PRO A 108 14.37 -16.64 9.72
N GLY A 109 14.59 -16.19 8.48
CA GLY A 109 13.50 -15.83 7.57
C GLY A 109 12.97 -14.39 7.71
N ALA A 110 13.55 -13.53 8.56
CA ALA A 110 13.11 -12.13 8.69
C ALA A 110 13.11 -11.35 7.37
N HIS A 111 14.12 -11.55 6.51
CA HIS A 111 14.12 -10.98 5.16
C HIS A 111 12.98 -11.51 4.28
N VAL A 112 12.62 -12.79 4.41
CA VAL A 112 11.53 -13.42 3.65
C VAL A 112 10.19 -12.84 4.10
N VAL A 113 9.94 -12.75 5.41
CA VAL A 113 8.71 -12.15 5.95
C VAL A 113 8.59 -10.69 5.51
N ARG A 114 9.68 -9.91 5.59
CA ARG A 114 9.68 -8.52 5.12
C ARG A 114 9.42 -8.41 3.61
N ALA A 115 9.96 -9.33 2.81
CA ALA A 115 9.70 -9.36 1.37
C ALA A 115 8.23 -9.70 1.06
N ALA A 116 7.64 -10.67 1.78
CA ALA A 116 6.23 -11.01 1.65
C ALA A 116 5.34 -9.82 2.05
N LYS A 117 5.62 -9.16 3.19
CA LYS A 117 4.94 -7.92 3.60
C LYS A 117 5.02 -6.82 2.53
N ALA A 118 6.20 -6.61 1.96
CA ALA A 118 6.38 -5.63 0.89
C ALA A 118 5.59 -5.99 -0.39
N SER A 119 5.44 -7.28 -0.70
CA SER A 119 4.68 -7.73 -1.87
C SER A 119 3.17 -7.53 -1.73
N VAL A 120 2.63 -7.58 -0.50
CA VAL A 120 1.19 -7.42 -0.24
C VAL A 120 0.81 -5.98 0.08
N TRP A 121 1.76 -5.14 0.51
CA TRP A 121 1.56 -3.72 0.76
C TRP A 121 1.59 -2.91 -0.55
N THR A 122 0.56 -3.10 -1.36
CA THR A 122 0.33 -2.35 -2.60
C THR A 122 -1.09 -1.77 -2.59
N PRO A 123 -1.37 -0.80 -1.70
CA PRO A 123 -2.69 -0.18 -1.60
C PRO A 123 -2.89 0.77 -2.79
N SER A 124 -3.30 0.20 -3.92
CA SER A 124 -3.68 0.93 -5.12
C SER A 124 -4.98 0.34 -5.64
N PRO A 125 -5.96 1.17 -6.05
CA PRO A 125 -7.14 0.65 -6.70
C PRO A 125 -6.72 -0.02 -8.01
N ALA A 126 -7.10 -1.29 -8.19
CA ALA A 126 -6.82 -2.08 -9.39
C ALA A 126 -7.30 -1.40 -10.70
N THR A 127 -8.21 -0.44 -10.57
CA THR A 127 -8.85 0.34 -11.64
C THR A 127 -8.21 1.70 -11.92
N SER A 128 -6.99 1.97 -11.42
CA SER A 128 -6.21 3.17 -11.76
C SER A 128 -5.81 3.18 -13.25
N VAL A 129 -6.80 3.44 -14.12
CA VAL A 129 -6.56 3.93 -15.46
C VAL A 129 -6.09 5.36 -15.25
N ARG A 130 -4.79 5.61 -15.47
CA ARG A 130 -4.29 6.98 -15.63
C ARG A 130 -5.03 7.60 -16.81
N SER A 131 -6.11 8.33 -16.55
CA SER A 131 -6.64 9.29 -17.50
C SER A 131 -5.54 10.34 -17.72
N ARG A 132 -4.90 10.28 -18.90
CA ARG A 132 -4.00 11.32 -19.38
C ARG A 132 -4.78 12.61 -19.64
#